data_AF-A0A7S4CIA5-F1
#
_entry.id   AF-A0A7S4CIA5-F1
#
_cell.length_a   1.000
_cell.length_b   1.000
_cell.length_c   1.000
_cell.angle_alpha   90.00
_cell.angle_beta   90.00
_cell.angle_gamma   90.00
#
_symmetry.space_group_name_H-M   'P 1'
#
loop_
_entity.id
_entity.type
_entity.pdbx_description
1 polymer ?
#
loop_
_entity_poly.entity_id
_entity_poly.type
_entity_poly.pdbx_seq_one_letter_code
_entity_poly.pdbx_strand_id
1 'polypeptide(L)'
;QARWLLLRALRVFWRSPGYIFVRTFLTLTFAVIFGAAYWRMGWTQRDVFLRLSWNYTTTFYVGLTFMISGLSVFLTERPMYYREKVARNYAPWVYGLCYEVAELPYIILN
;
A
#
# COMPACT_ATOMS: atom_id res chain seq x y z
N GLN A 1 2.78 22.70 -12.18
CA GLN A 1 1.89 22.39 -11.03
C GLN A 1 2.12 20.98 -10.50
N ALA A 2 2.20 19.93 -11.34
CA ALA A 2 2.44 18.54 -10.91
C ALA A 2 3.66 18.35 -9.99
N ARG A 3 4.79 19.00 -10.25
CA ARG A 3 5.98 18.94 -9.38
C ARG A 3 5.70 19.40 -7.93
N TRP A 4 4.89 20.43 -7.74
CA TRP A 4 4.57 20.95 -6.41
C TRP A 4 3.63 20.01 -5.64
N LEU A 5 2.70 19.36 -6.36
CA LEU A 5 1.83 18.32 -5.79
C LEU A 5 2.63 17.08 -5.39
N LEU A 6 3.58 16.64 -6.22
CA LEU A 6 4.49 15.53 -5.89
C LEU A 6 5.31 15.81 -4.63
N LEU A 7 5.93 16.99 -4.54
CA LEU A 7 6.72 17.37 -3.36
C LEU A 7 5.87 17.47 -2.10
N ARG A 8 4.60 17.92 -2.22
CA ARG A 8 3.66 17.92 -1.11
C ARG A 8 3.29 16.49 -0.70
N ALA A 9 2.96 15.62 -1.65
CA ALA A 9 2.64 14.22 -1.40
C ALA A 9 3.79 13.51 -0.67
N LEU A 10 5.02 13.61 -1.19
CA LEU A 10 6.21 13.05 -0.55
C LEU A 10 6.42 13.57 0.88
N ARG A 11 6.17 14.86 1.13
CA ARG A 11 6.29 15.46 2.47
C ARG A 11 5.20 14.96 3.43
N VAL A 12 3.99 14.72 2.94
CA VAL A 12 2.89 14.15 3.73
C VAL A 12 3.24 12.71 4.14
N PHE A 13 3.70 11.89 3.20
CA PHE A 13 4.15 10.52 3.51
C PHE A 13 5.33 10.49 4.48
N TRP A 14 6.32 11.37 4.28
CA TRP A 14 7.48 11.48 5.16
C TRP A 14 7.11 11.91 6.60
N ARG A 15 6.10 12.77 6.76
CA ARG A 15 5.64 13.27 8.07
C ARG A 15 4.71 12.33 8.81
N SER A 16 4.31 11.22 8.19
CA SER A 16 3.42 10.21 8.77
C SER A 16 4.17 8.93 9.12
N PRO A 17 5.16 8.94 10.05
CA PRO A 17 5.96 7.76 10.38
C PRO A 17 5.12 6.62 10.95
N GLY A 18 3.99 6.93 11.61
CA GLY A 18 3.05 5.94 12.13
C GLY A 18 2.43 5.07 11.03
N TYR A 19 2.18 5.64 9.84
CA TYR A 19 1.63 4.90 8.70
C TYR A 19 2.62 3.83 8.21
N ILE A 20 3.89 4.20 8.08
CA ILE A 20 4.95 3.29 7.64
C ILE A 20 5.18 2.21 8.69
N PHE A 21 5.29 2.60 9.97
CA PHE A 21 5.57 1.66 11.06
C PHE A 21 4.48 0.59 11.20
N VAL A 22 3.20 1.00 11.25
CA VAL A 22 2.08 0.05 11.38
C VAL A 22 2.02 -0.88 10.19
N ARG A 23 2.24 -0.37 8.98
CA ARG A 23 2.22 -1.17 7.75
C ARG A 23 3.34 -2.20 7.75
N THR A 24 4.59 -1.80 7.98
CA THR A 24 5.73 -2.72 8.02
C THR A 24 5.59 -3.76 9.13
N PHE A 25 5.08 -3.36 10.31
CA PHE A 25 4.86 -4.29 11.42
C PHE A 25 3.80 -5.35 11.11
N LEU A 26 2.67 -4.93 10.51
CA LEU A 26 1.62 -5.87 10.09
C LEU A 26 2.14 -6.80 8.99
N THR A 27 2.77 -6.27 7.95
CA THR A 27 3.33 -7.08 6.85
C THR A 27 4.34 -8.11 7.39
N LEU A 28 5.23 -7.71 8.30
CA LEU A 28 6.18 -8.62 8.95
C LEU A 28 5.45 -9.71 9.75
N THR A 29 4.44 -9.35 10.51
CA THR A 29 3.65 -10.30 11.31
C THR A 29 2.96 -11.33 10.41
N PHE A 30 2.33 -10.90 9.33
CA PHE A 30 1.69 -11.80 8.37
C PHE A 30 2.70 -12.64 7.60
N ALA A 31 3.87 -12.11 7.26
CA ALA A 31 4.95 -12.88 6.66
C ALA A 31 5.42 -14.01 7.58
N VAL A 32 5.53 -13.76 8.89
CA VAL A 32 5.87 -14.80 9.88
C VAL A 32 4.75 -15.84 9.99
N ILE A 33 3.48 -15.41 10.05
CA ILE A 33 2.34 -16.32 10.14
C ILE A 33 2.26 -17.23 8.90
N PHE A 34 2.31 -16.66 7.70
CA PHE A 34 2.27 -17.45 6.47
C PHE A 34 3.52 -18.30 6.29
N GLY A 35 4.70 -17.80 6.66
CA GLY A 35 5.95 -18.56 6.64
C GLY A 35 5.92 -19.77 7.57
N ALA A 36 5.36 -19.61 8.78
CA ALA A 36 5.20 -20.70 9.75
C ALA A 36 4.11 -21.70 9.32
N ALA A 37 2.98 -21.21 8.78
CA ALA A 37 1.86 -22.05 8.35
C ALA A 37 2.22 -22.97 7.18
N TYR A 38 3.11 -22.52 6.29
CA TYR A 38 3.48 -23.21 5.05
C TYR A 38 4.92 -23.74 5.08
N TRP A 39 5.45 -23.99 6.29
CA TRP A 39 6.83 -24.43 6.49
C TRP A 39 7.09 -25.86 5.99
N ARG A 40 8.18 -26.04 5.23
CA ARG A 40 8.71 -27.35 4.77
C ARG A 40 7.71 -28.26 4.03
N MET A 41 7.14 -27.78 2.93
CA MET A 41 6.31 -28.62 2.05
C MET A 41 7.10 -29.66 1.25
N GLY A 42 6.56 -30.88 1.16
CA GLY A 42 7.07 -31.95 0.31
C GLY A 42 6.70 -31.78 -1.18
N TRP A 43 6.73 -32.90 -1.91
CA TRP A 43 6.41 -32.97 -3.35
C TRP A 43 5.16 -33.80 -3.65
N THR A 44 4.33 -34.04 -2.64
CA THR A 44 3.08 -34.80 -2.79
C THR A 44 2.04 -33.98 -3.54
N GLN A 45 1.05 -34.59 -4.18
CA GLN A 45 -0.07 -33.88 -4.82
C GLN A 45 -0.78 -32.91 -3.85
N ARG A 46 -0.89 -33.27 -2.56
CA ARG A 46 -1.41 -32.37 -1.50
C ARG A 46 -0.52 -31.15 -1.26
N ASP A 47 0.80 -31.32 -1.32
CA ASP A 47 1.77 -30.23 -1.15
C ASP A 47 1.67 -29.24 -2.31
N VAL A 48 1.37 -29.70 -3.53
CA VAL A 48 1.13 -28.83 -4.69
C VAL A 48 -0.10 -27.94 -4.46
N PHE A 49 -1.20 -28.48 -3.95
CA PHE A 49 -2.38 -27.68 -3.57
C PHE A 49 -2.07 -26.69 -2.45
N LEU A 50 -1.29 -27.10 -1.44
CA LEU A 50 -0.86 -26.21 -0.36
C LEU A 50 0.01 -25.04 -0.87
N ARG A 51 0.92 -25.31 -1.81
CA ARG A 51 1.72 -24.27 -2.49
C ARG A 51 0.84 -23.30 -3.27
N LEU A 52 -0.21 -23.81 -3.94
CA LEU A 52 -1.16 -22.97 -4.67
C LEU A 52 -1.92 -22.03 -3.71
N SER A 53 -2.41 -22.59 -2.60
CA SER A 53 -3.11 -21.82 -1.55
C SER A 53 -2.21 -20.78 -0.90
N TRP A 54 -0.92 -21.11 -0.69
CA TRP A 54 0.06 -20.16 -0.18
C TRP A 54 0.26 -18.97 -1.14
N ASN A 55 0.46 -19.22 -2.43
CA ASN A 55 0.58 -18.15 -3.43
C ASN A 55 -0.69 -17.29 -3.55
N TYR A 56 -1.86 -17.92 -3.52
CA TYR A 56 -3.14 -17.20 -3.56
C TYR A 56 -3.31 -16.29 -2.34
N THR A 57 -3.10 -16.82 -1.14
CA THR A 57 -3.35 -16.08 0.11
C THR A 57 -2.34 -14.95 0.30
N THR A 58 -1.07 -15.16 -0.06
CA THR A 58 -0.02 -14.13 0.00
C THR A 58 -0.31 -12.98 -0.97
N THR A 59 -0.64 -13.29 -2.23
CA THR A 59 -1.00 -12.26 -3.23
C THR A 59 -2.24 -11.49 -2.82
N PHE A 60 -3.26 -12.18 -2.30
CA PHE A 60 -4.48 -11.57 -1.83
C PHE A 60 -4.25 -10.62 -0.64
N TYR A 61 -3.44 -11.05 0.33
CA TYR A 61 -3.07 -10.24 1.49
C TYR A 61 -2.35 -8.95 1.08
N VAL A 62 -1.40 -9.05 0.14
CA VAL A 62 -0.67 -7.89 -0.40
C VAL A 62 -1.64 -6.90 -1.05
N GLY A 63 -2.56 -7.39 -1.90
CA GLY A 63 -3.60 -6.56 -2.53
C GLY A 63 -4.51 -5.85 -1.53
N LEU A 64 -4.99 -6.57 -0.50
CA LEU A 64 -5.79 -5.98 0.58
C LEU A 64 -5.03 -4.90 1.34
N THR A 65 -3.76 -5.14 1.65
CA THR A 65 -2.93 -4.19 2.38
C THR A 65 -2.73 -2.91 1.59
N PHE A 66 -2.54 -2.99 0.27
CA PHE A 66 -2.50 -1.80 -0.60
C PHE A 66 -3.81 -1.01 -0.56
N MET A 67 -4.97 -1.67 -0.66
CA MET A 67 -6.25 -0.97 -0.66
C MET A 67 -6.55 -0.26 0.66
N ILE A 68 -6.37 -0.95 1.79
CA ILE A 68 -6.68 -0.39 3.11
C ILE A 68 -5.72 0.76 3.45
N SER A 69 -4.43 0.56 3.18
CA SER A 69 -3.41 1.57 3.48
C SER A 69 -3.56 2.81 2.58
N GLY A 70 -3.74 2.64 1.26
CA GLY A 70 -4.00 3.75 0.36
C GLY A 70 -5.28 4.52 0.74
N LEU A 71 -6.37 3.81 1.06
CA LEU A 71 -7.65 4.44 1.42
C LEU A 71 -7.52 5.38 2.62
N SER A 72 -6.77 4.99 3.65
CA SER A 72 -6.58 5.83 4.84
C SER A 72 -5.93 7.18 4.53
N VAL A 73 -4.93 7.19 3.64
CA VAL A 73 -4.25 8.40 3.18
C VAL A 73 -5.21 9.27 2.36
N PHE A 74 -5.97 8.65 1.46
CA PHE A 74 -6.97 9.38 0.66
C PHE A 74 -8.05 10.04 1.51
N LEU A 75 -8.53 9.37 2.57
CA LEU A 75 -9.55 9.93 3.47
C LEU A 75 -9.05 11.15 4.24
N THR A 76 -7.78 11.14 4.67
CA THR A 76 -7.17 12.28 5.39
C THR A 76 -7.01 13.51 4.48
N GLU A 77 -6.66 13.32 3.21
CA GLU A 77 -6.41 14.42 2.27
C GLU A 77 -7.67 14.89 1.51
N ARG A 78 -8.75 14.11 1.54
CA ARG A 78 -10.05 14.43 0.91
C ARG A 78 -10.56 15.87 1.16
N PRO A 79 -10.54 16.45 2.39
CA PRO A 79 -10.98 17.82 2.61
C PRO A 79 -10.11 18.87 1.91
N MET A 80 -8.80 18.63 1.80
CA MET A 80 -7.90 19.54 1.07
C MET A 80 -8.17 19.49 -0.43
N TYR A 81 -8.38 18.28 -0.97
CA TYR A 81 -8.75 18.10 -2.36
C TYR A 81 -10.05 18.85 -2.73
N TYR A 82 -11.09 18.80 -1.88
CA TYR A 82 -12.32 19.54 -2.17
C TYR A 82 -12.13 21.05 -2.22
N ARG A 83 -11.27 21.62 -1.36
CA ARG A 83 -10.94 23.06 -1.40
C ARG A 83 -10.19 23.43 -2.68
N GLU A 84 -9.20 22.62 -3.07
CA GLU A 84 -8.38 22.86 -4.27
C GLU A 84 -9.15 22.62 -5.58
N LYS A 85 -10.15 21.72 -5.55
CA LYS A 85 -11.05 21.46 -6.68
C LYS A 85 -11.93 22.68 -7.00
N VAL A 86 -12.45 23.37 -5.97
CA VAL A 86 -13.25 24.59 -6.15
C VAL A 86 -12.39 25.71 -6.75
N ALA A 87 -11.13 25.81 -6.33
CA ALA A 87 -10.16 26.75 -6.91
C ALA A 87 -9.63 26.34 -8.30
N ARG A 88 -10.05 25.18 -8.85
CA ARG A 88 -9.58 24.60 -10.13
C ARG A 88 -8.05 24.54 -10.26
N ASN A 89 -7.36 24.26 -9.16
CA ASN A 89 -5.90 24.37 -9.09
C ASN A 89 -5.15 23.28 -9.88
N TYR A 90 -5.77 22.12 -10.11
CA TYR A 90 -5.23 21.00 -10.88
C TYR A 90 -6.34 20.05 -11.39
N ALA A 91 -6.00 19.22 -12.39
CA ALA A 91 -6.90 18.19 -12.88
C ALA A 91 -6.96 16.98 -11.92
N PRO A 92 -8.13 16.35 -11.70
CA PRO A 92 -8.30 15.24 -10.75
C PRO A 92 -7.36 14.05 -10.96
N TRP A 93 -7.05 13.73 -12.22
CA TRP A 93 -6.20 12.59 -12.57
C TRP A 93 -4.72 12.83 -12.20
N VAL A 94 -4.25 14.08 -12.30
CA VAL A 94 -2.87 14.45 -11.91
C VAL A 94 -2.66 14.24 -10.42
N TYR A 95 -3.69 14.52 -9.62
CA TYR A 95 -3.66 14.26 -8.17
C TYR A 95 -3.48 12.78 -7.87
N GLY A 96 -4.26 11.90 -8.52
CA GLY A 96 -4.13 10.44 -8.36
C GLY A 96 -2.73 9.95 -8.69
N LEU A 97 -2.21 10.30 -9.88
CA LEU A 97 -0.86 9.92 -10.31
C LEU A 97 0.25 10.41 -9.37
N CYS A 98 0.11 11.62 -8.81
CA CYS A 98 1.11 12.14 -7.88
C CYS A 98 1.17 11.33 -6.58
N TYR A 99 0.02 10.88 -6.07
CA TYR A 99 -0.04 10.06 -4.87
C TYR A 99 0.45 8.63 -5.15
N GLU A 100 0.06 8.03 -6.27
CA GLU A 100 0.57 6.71 -6.67
C GLU A 100 2.10 6.70 -6.77
N VAL A 101 2.69 7.70 -7.43
CA VAL A 101 4.16 7.83 -7.56
C VAL A 101 4.82 8.07 -6.21
N ALA A 102 4.19 8.82 -5.31
CA ALA A 102 4.71 9.06 -3.96
C ALA A 102 4.62 7.82 -3.06
N GLU A 103 3.71 6.88 -3.34
CA GLU A 103 3.58 5.62 -2.60
C GLU A 103 4.61 4.57 -3.04
N LEU A 104 5.00 4.52 -4.32
CA LEU A 104 5.95 3.55 -4.87
C LEU A 104 7.17 3.20 -3.99
N PRO A 105 7.93 4.17 -3.42
CA PRO A 105 9.07 3.82 -2.56
C PRO A 105 8.68 3.06 -1.29
N TYR A 106 7.49 3.33 -0.72
CA TYR A 106 6.97 2.64 0.46
C TYR A 106 6.37 1.28 0.13
N ILE A 107 5.94 1.10 -1.12
CA ILE A 107 5.53 -0.19 -1.66
C ILE A 107 6.72 -1.13 -1.80
N ILE A 108 7.84 -0.66 -2.33
CA ILE A 108 9.06 -1.46 -2.51
C ILE A 108 9.67 -1.91 -1.16
N LEU A 109 9.46 -1.12 -0.11
CA LEU A 109 9.92 -1.44 1.25
C LEU A 109 9.01 -2.45 1.98
N ASN A 110 7.78 -2.66 1.51
CA ASN A 110 6.87 -3.70 2.01
C ASN A 110 7.08 -5.02 1.27
#